data_AF-A0A8T6YGE0-F1
#
_entry.id   AF-A0A8T6YGE0-F1
#
_cell.length_a   1.000
_cell.length_b   1.000
_cell.length_c   1.000
_cell.angle_alpha   90.00
_cell.angle_beta   90.00
_cell.angle_gamma   90.00
#
_symmetry.space_group_name_H-M   'P 1'
#
loop_
_entity.id
_entity.type
_entity.pdbx_description
1 polymer ?
#
loop_
_entity_poly.entity_id
_entity_poly.type
_entity_poly.pdbx_seq_one_letter_code
_entity_poly.pdbx_strand_id
1 'polypeptide(L)'
;MGADTAASHLIFFIVSVIIALSVAGGIFMNVQSISTAATIGSRAMSEQLKTDITVINDPDTIPYDSSAGVYIFYVKNTGKEELSPVGITVLIDGVTITDGNINKTVIQGGTVWRATDVLKVNATVTLGTGSHKIRVVTGNGIDDEFEFRR
;
A
#
# COMPACT_ATOMS: atom_id res chain seq x y z
N MET A 1 -17.17 58.47 39.24
CA MET A 1 -16.03 58.18 38.35
C MET A 1 -15.53 56.72 38.45
N GLY A 2 -16.40 55.74 38.74
CA GLY A 2 -16.00 54.32 38.82
C GLY A 2 -16.71 53.39 37.83
N ALA A 3 -17.85 53.82 37.28
CA ALA A 3 -18.65 53.04 36.33
C ALA A 3 -17.96 52.91 34.95
N ASP A 4 -17.32 53.98 34.45
CA ASP A 4 -16.64 53.97 33.14
C ASP A 4 -15.42 53.03 33.11
N THR A 5 -14.64 53.00 34.19
CA THR A 5 -13.51 52.09 34.34
C THR A 5 -13.99 50.64 34.43
N ALA A 6 -15.03 50.36 35.23
CA ALA A 6 -15.60 49.02 35.33
C ALA A 6 -16.17 48.50 33.99
N ALA A 7 -16.85 49.37 33.23
CA ALA A 7 -17.37 49.04 31.91
C ALA A 7 -16.26 48.69 30.91
N SER A 8 -15.16 49.46 30.91
CA SER A 8 -14.00 49.21 30.03
C SER A 8 -13.33 47.87 30.36
N HIS A 9 -13.16 47.54 31.64
CA HIS A 9 -12.58 46.26 32.06
C HIS A 9 -13.45 45.06 31.64
N LEU A 10 -14.78 45.18 31.74
CA LEU A 10 -15.70 44.13 31.28
C LEU A 10 -15.59 43.89 29.77
N ILE A 11 -15.50 44.96 28.98
CA ILE A 11 -15.31 44.85 27.52
C ILE A 11 -14.01 44.12 27.21
N PHE A 12 -12.89 44.51 27.83
CA PHE A 12 -11.60 43.83 27.63
C PHE A 12 -11.62 42.37 28.06
N PHE A 13 -12.34 42.04 29.15
CA PHE A 13 -12.49 40.66 29.59
C PHE A 13 -13.23 39.82 28.53
N ILE A 14 -14.37 40.31 28.02
CA ILE A 14 -15.15 39.60 27.00
C ILE A 14 -14.34 39.42 25.71
N VAL A 15 -13.68 40.48 25.23
CA VAL A 15 -12.83 40.43 24.03
C VAL A 15 -11.71 39.41 24.20
N SER A 16 -11.05 39.40 25.35
CA SER A 16 -9.97 38.45 25.64
C SER A 16 -10.47 37.00 25.64
N VAL A 17 -11.66 36.74 26.20
CA VAL A 17 -12.28 35.41 26.18
C VAL A 17 -12.61 34.97 24.76
N ILE A 18 -13.17 35.84 23.92
CA ILE A 18 -13.48 35.52 22.52
C ILE A 18 -12.20 35.17 21.73
N ILE A 19 -11.14 35.95 21.92
CA ILE A 19 -9.85 35.68 21.27
C ILE A 19 -9.29 34.35 21.78
N ALA A 20 -9.31 34.11 23.09
CA ALA A 20 -8.83 32.86 23.67
C ALA A 20 -9.59 31.64 23.15
N LEU A 21 -10.92 31.72 23.06
CA LEU A 21 -11.76 30.66 22.49
C LEU A 21 -11.44 30.40 21.01
N SER A 22 -11.18 31.46 20.25
CA SER A 22 -10.83 31.35 18.84
C SER A 22 -9.49 30.64 18.65
N VAL A 23 -8.47 31.00 19.44
CA VAL A 23 -7.16 30.35 19.42
C VAL A 23 -7.27 28.89 19.88
N ALA A 24 -7.98 28.63 20.98
CA ALA A 24 -8.22 27.28 21.49
C ALA A 24 -8.92 26.39 20.45
N GLY A 25 -9.94 26.92 19.76
CA GLY A 25 -10.62 26.23 18.68
C GLY A 25 -9.70 25.88 17.51
N GLY A 26 -8.85 26.81 17.08
CA GLY A 26 -7.85 26.57 16.03
C GLY A 26 -6.83 25.50 16.41
N ILE A 27 -6.32 25.54 17.65
CA ILE A 27 -5.39 24.53 18.16
C ILE A 27 -6.06 23.16 18.23
N PHE A 28 -7.30 23.09 18.72
CA PHE A 28 -8.05 21.83 18.82
C PHE A 28 -8.20 21.14 17.47
N MET A 29 -8.57 21.87 16.42
CA MET A 29 -8.68 21.34 15.06
C MET A 29 -7.33 20.77 14.56
N ASN A 30 -6.24 21.50 14.78
CA ASN A 30 -4.90 21.06 14.36
C ASN A 30 -4.45 19.80 15.12
N VAL A 31 -4.67 19.73 16.43
CA VAL A 31 -4.37 18.55 17.25
C VAL A 31 -5.16 17.35 16.76
N GLN A 32 -6.45 17.53 16.44
CA GLN A 32 -7.27 16.46 15.89
C GLN A 32 -6.75 15.98 14.53
N SER A 33 -6.34 16.89 13.64
CA SER A 33 -5.74 16.53 12.35
C SER A 33 -4.45 15.72 12.53
N ILE A 34 -3.57 16.13 13.44
CA ILE A 34 -2.32 15.41 13.74
C ILE A 34 -2.62 14.03 14.32
N SER A 35 -3.56 13.94 15.27
CA SER A 35 -3.95 12.66 15.88
C SER A 35 -4.51 11.68 14.85
N THR A 36 -5.34 12.17 13.92
CA THR A 36 -5.87 11.35 12.82
C THR A 36 -4.76 10.92 11.86
N ALA A 37 -3.86 11.83 11.47
CA ALA A 37 -2.74 11.49 10.59
C ALA A 37 -1.80 10.45 11.23
N ALA A 38 -1.48 10.60 12.53
CA ALA A 38 -0.68 9.63 13.27
C ALA A 38 -1.35 8.26 13.34
N THR A 39 -2.67 8.22 13.51
CA THR A 39 -3.45 6.97 13.53
C THR A 39 -3.41 6.27 12.16
N ILE A 40 -3.59 7.01 11.07
CA ILE A 40 -3.52 6.48 9.70
C ILE A 40 -2.10 5.95 9.40
N GLY A 41 -1.06 6.71 9.75
CA GLY A 41 0.33 6.30 9.55
C GLY A 41 0.68 5.05 10.35
N SER A 42 0.26 4.98 11.62
CA SER A 42 0.46 3.80 12.47
C SER A 42 -0.22 2.56 11.89
N ARG A 43 -1.44 2.71 11.37
CA ARG A 43 -2.16 1.62 10.71
C ARG A 43 -1.44 1.14 9.46
N ALA A 44 -1.06 2.05 8.55
CA ALA A 44 -0.34 1.71 7.33
C ALA A 44 1.00 0.99 7.62
N MET A 45 1.75 1.47 8.62
CA MET A 45 2.97 0.81 9.08
C MET A 45 2.68 -0.59 9.65
N SER A 46 1.60 -0.75 10.42
CA SER A 46 1.21 -2.07 10.94
C SER A 46 0.85 -3.04 9.82
N GLU A 47 0.13 -2.58 8.80
CA GLU A 47 -0.23 -3.36 7.62
C GLU A 47 1.03 -3.77 6.82
N GLN A 48 1.99 -2.86 6.63
CA GLN A 48 3.28 -3.16 6.01
C GLN A 48 4.07 -4.21 6.80
N LEU A 49 4.19 -4.08 8.12
CA LEU A 49 4.91 -5.03 8.97
C LEU A 49 4.26 -6.43 9.00
N LYS A 50 2.95 -6.52 8.74
CA LYS A 50 2.22 -7.79 8.66
C LYS A 50 2.21 -8.38 7.25
N THR A 51 2.59 -7.59 6.25
CA THR A 51 2.60 -8.02 4.86
C THR A 51 3.96 -8.54 4.51
N ASP A 52 3.99 -9.73 3.94
CA ASP A 52 5.19 -10.33 3.39
C ASP A 52 4.77 -11.22 2.22
N ILE A 53 5.55 -11.18 1.15
CA ILE A 53 5.28 -11.93 -0.07
C ILE A 53 6.57 -12.59 -0.56
N THR A 54 6.44 -13.75 -1.19
CA THR A 54 7.59 -14.45 -1.76
C THR A 54 7.24 -15.04 -3.10
N VAL A 55 8.07 -14.81 -4.11
CA VAL A 55 7.99 -15.48 -5.41
C VAL A 55 8.60 -16.88 -5.25
N ILE A 56 7.79 -17.91 -5.48
CA ILE A 56 8.14 -19.32 -5.19
C ILE A 56 8.41 -20.15 -6.45
N ASN A 57 8.76 -19.49 -7.55
CA ASN A 57 9.13 -20.17 -8.80
C ASN A 57 10.47 -20.90 -8.68
N ASP A 58 10.71 -21.86 -9.58
CA ASP A 58 12.02 -22.47 -9.78
C ASP A 58 12.87 -21.58 -10.71
N PRO A 59 14.08 -21.12 -10.31
CA PRO A 59 14.90 -20.22 -11.13
C PRO A 59 15.34 -20.81 -12.47
N ASP A 60 15.50 -22.13 -12.52
CA ASP A 60 16.01 -22.85 -13.69
C ASP A 60 14.89 -23.25 -14.64
N THR A 61 13.63 -23.30 -14.17
CA THR A 61 12.49 -23.73 -14.99
C THR A 61 11.23 -22.92 -14.66
N ILE A 62 11.03 -21.82 -15.40
CA ILE A 62 9.78 -21.07 -15.36
C ILE A 62 8.74 -21.71 -16.29
N PRO A 63 7.52 -22.03 -15.81
CA PRO A 63 6.47 -22.53 -16.67
C PRO A 63 6.10 -21.48 -17.73
N TYR A 64 6.14 -21.91 -18.98
CA TYR A 64 5.77 -21.10 -20.14
C TYR A 64 4.72 -21.84 -20.97
N ASP A 65 3.56 -21.23 -21.15
CA ASP A 65 2.53 -21.73 -22.04
C ASP A 65 2.83 -21.22 -23.46
N SER A 66 3.36 -22.10 -24.31
CA SER A 66 3.71 -21.79 -25.69
C SER A 66 2.50 -21.57 -26.60
N SER A 67 1.33 -22.08 -26.23
CA SER A 67 0.10 -21.90 -27.00
C SER A 67 -0.51 -20.52 -26.75
N ALA A 68 -0.39 -20.02 -25.51
CA ALA A 68 -0.88 -18.71 -25.11
C ALA A 68 0.19 -17.59 -25.17
N GLY A 69 1.47 -17.95 -25.20
CA GLY A 69 2.59 -16.99 -25.15
C GLY A 69 2.77 -16.34 -23.77
N VAL A 70 2.56 -17.10 -22.69
CA VAL A 70 2.43 -16.56 -21.32
C VAL A 70 3.41 -17.24 -20.37
N TYR A 71 4.11 -16.42 -19.58
CA TYR A 71 4.91 -16.87 -18.43
C TYR A 71 4.06 -16.96 -17.17
N ILE A 72 4.25 -18.02 -16.39
CA ILE A 72 3.49 -18.26 -15.18
C ILE A 72 4.39 -18.10 -13.96
N PHE A 73 4.10 -17.09 -13.16
CA PHE A 73 4.75 -16.84 -11.87
C PHE A 73 3.80 -17.17 -10.71
N TYR A 74 4.38 -17.63 -9.61
CA TYR A 74 3.70 -18.02 -8.41
C TYR A 74 4.23 -17.18 -7.26
N VAL A 75 3.35 -16.41 -6.64
CA VAL A 75 3.68 -15.53 -5.52
C VAL A 75 2.88 -16.00 -4.32
N LYS A 76 3.55 -16.36 -3.23
CA LYS A 76 2.93 -16.80 -1.99
C LYS A 76 2.86 -15.63 -1.01
N ASN A 77 1.72 -15.49 -0.34
CA ASN A 77 1.60 -14.57 0.79
C ASN A 77 2.19 -15.25 2.01
N THR A 78 3.39 -14.83 2.42
CA THR A 78 4.09 -15.32 3.61
C THR A 78 3.75 -14.50 4.85
N GLY A 79 3.08 -13.36 4.66
CA GLY A 79 2.59 -12.50 5.71
C GLY A 79 1.32 -13.00 6.39
N LYS A 80 0.76 -12.10 7.21
CA LYS A 80 -0.47 -12.29 7.98
C LYS A 80 -1.62 -11.40 7.50
N GLU A 81 -1.33 -10.42 6.65
CA GLU A 81 -2.33 -9.50 6.10
C GLU A 81 -3.01 -10.12 4.87
N GLU A 82 -4.31 -9.88 4.72
CA GLU A 82 -5.05 -10.24 3.52
C GLU A 82 -4.81 -9.18 2.42
N LEU A 83 -4.43 -9.62 1.23
CA LEU A 83 -4.09 -8.75 0.11
C LEU A 83 -5.12 -8.83 -1.02
N SER A 84 -5.26 -7.75 -1.78
CA SER A 84 -6.05 -7.76 -3.02
C SER A 84 -5.15 -7.99 -4.22
N PRO A 85 -5.44 -8.99 -5.09
CA PRO A 85 -4.70 -9.20 -6.34
C PRO A 85 -4.68 -7.98 -7.28
N VAL A 86 -5.71 -7.13 -7.22
CA VAL A 86 -5.86 -5.97 -8.10
C VAL A 86 -4.80 -4.91 -7.82
N GLY A 87 -4.42 -4.71 -6.56
CA GLY A 87 -3.46 -3.68 -6.15
C GLY A 87 -1.99 -4.06 -6.35
N ILE A 88 -1.71 -5.21 -6.96
CA ILE A 88 -0.33 -5.70 -7.14
C ILE A 88 0.23 -5.17 -8.45
N THR A 89 1.45 -4.65 -8.41
CA THR A 89 2.22 -4.25 -9.60
C THR A 89 3.30 -5.28 -9.88
N VAL A 90 3.49 -5.64 -11.14
CA VAL A 90 4.52 -6.60 -11.55
C VAL A 90 5.44 -5.92 -12.56
N LEU A 91 6.73 -6.04 -12.31
CA LEU A 91 7.79 -5.54 -13.17
C LEU A 91 8.66 -6.71 -13.63
N ILE A 92 9.05 -6.69 -14.89
CA ILE A 92 10.03 -7.63 -15.44
C ILE A 92 11.15 -6.80 -16.08
N ASP A 93 12.39 -7.03 -15.67
CA ASP A 93 13.58 -6.27 -16.07
C ASP A 93 13.42 -4.74 -15.91
N GLY A 94 12.68 -4.33 -14.88
CA GLY A 94 12.41 -2.92 -14.57
C GLY A 94 11.26 -2.29 -15.38
N VAL A 95 10.61 -3.05 -16.27
CA VAL A 95 9.45 -2.59 -17.04
C VAL A 95 8.16 -3.08 -16.40
N THR A 96 7.25 -2.16 -16.09
CA THR A 96 5.93 -2.50 -15.57
C THR A 96 5.08 -3.15 -16.66
N ILE A 97 4.50 -4.30 -16.35
CA ILE A 97 3.56 -4.99 -17.23
C ILE A 97 2.16 -4.39 -17.02
N THR A 98 1.52 -3.97 -18.10
CA THR A 98 0.17 -3.38 -18.07
C THR A 98 -0.90 -4.43 -17.80
N ASP A 99 -2.05 -4.01 -17.26
CA ASP A 99 -3.16 -4.91 -16.90
C ASP A 99 -3.72 -5.73 -18.10
N GLY A 100 -3.54 -5.26 -19.34
CA GLY A 100 -3.93 -6.01 -20.54
C GLY A 100 -3.02 -7.21 -20.85
N ASN A 101 -1.80 -7.21 -20.30
CA ASN A 101 -0.78 -8.23 -20.52
C ASN A 101 -0.53 -9.08 -19.27
N ILE A 102 -1.32 -8.91 -18.22
CA ILE A 102 -1.18 -9.66 -16.98
C ILE A 102 -2.53 -10.14 -16.46
N ASN A 103 -2.58 -11.40 -16.04
CA ASN A 103 -3.75 -11.97 -15.39
C ASN A 103 -3.34 -12.55 -14.03
N LYS A 104 -4.04 -12.15 -12.97
CA LYS A 104 -3.72 -12.48 -11.58
C LYS A 104 -4.88 -13.31 -11.01
N THR A 105 -4.61 -14.54 -10.60
CA THR A 105 -5.62 -15.46 -10.07
C THR A 105 -5.13 -16.09 -8.78
N VAL A 106 -5.97 -16.12 -7.74
CA VAL A 106 -5.64 -16.85 -6.51
C VAL A 106 -5.91 -18.33 -6.77
N ILE A 107 -4.91 -19.18 -6.57
CA ILE A 107 -4.99 -20.62 -6.89
C ILE A 107 -6.10 -21.30 -6.10
N GLN A 108 -6.30 -20.90 -4.86
CA GLN A 108 -7.33 -21.41 -3.96
C GLN A 108 -8.77 -20.98 -4.36
N GLY A 109 -8.94 -20.17 -5.40
CA GLY A 109 -10.27 -19.84 -5.96
C GLY A 109 -11.00 -18.67 -5.29
N GLY A 110 -10.29 -17.75 -4.64
CA GLY A 110 -10.85 -16.56 -3.98
C GLY A 110 -10.60 -15.24 -4.72
N THR A 111 -11.31 -14.18 -4.31
CA THR A 111 -11.06 -12.79 -4.73
C THR A 111 -10.05 -12.07 -3.84
N VAL A 112 -9.73 -12.66 -2.69
CA VAL A 112 -8.80 -12.15 -1.69
C VAL A 112 -7.63 -13.13 -1.60
N TRP A 113 -6.42 -12.59 -1.54
CA TRP A 113 -5.18 -13.33 -1.38
C TRP A 113 -4.81 -13.38 0.10
N ARG A 114 -5.24 -14.44 0.79
CA ARG A 114 -5.06 -14.58 2.23
C ARG A 114 -3.64 -15.01 2.59
N ALA A 115 -3.33 -14.95 3.87
CA ALA A 115 -2.11 -15.55 4.41
C ALA A 115 -2.00 -17.01 3.92
N THR A 116 -0.81 -17.40 3.46
CA THR A 116 -0.46 -18.71 2.89
C THR A 116 -1.01 -19.04 1.50
N ASP A 117 -1.94 -18.24 0.97
CA ASP A 117 -2.46 -18.43 -0.39
C ASP A 117 -1.40 -18.12 -1.44
N VAL A 118 -1.59 -18.68 -2.64
CA VAL A 118 -0.68 -18.47 -3.76
C VAL A 118 -1.42 -17.76 -4.88
N LEU A 119 -0.86 -16.65 -5.31
CA LEU A 119 -1.26 -15.92 -6.48
C LEU A 119 -0.51 -16.46 -7.71
N LYS A 120 -1.27 -16.91 -8.70
CA LYS A 120 -0.78 -17.21 -10.04
C LYS A 120 -0.84 -15.94 -10.89
N VAL A 121 0.31 -15.54 -11.40
CA VAL A 121 0.50 -14.38 -12.26
C VAL A 121 0.89 -14.86 -13.65
N ASN A 122 0.00 -14.65 -14.60
CA ASN A 122 0.17 -14.96 -16.00
C ASN A 122 0.61 -13.69 -16.73
N ALA A 123 1.86 -13.61 -17.16
CA ALA A 123 2.42 -12.44 -17.85
C ALA A 123 2.65 -12.75 -19.34
N THR A 124 1.99 -12.00 -20.21
CA THR A 124 2.16 -12.05 -21.66
C THR A 124 3.32 -11.13 -22.06
N VAL A 125 4.53 -11.65 -22.06
CA VAL A 125 5.77 -10.92 -22.35
C VAL A 125 6.71 -11.76 -23.21
N THR A 126 7.45 -11.12 -24.11
CA THR A 126 8.53 -11.75 -24.87
C THR A 126 9.87 -11.46 -24.21
N LEU A 127 10.53 -12.50 -23.70
CA LEU A 127 11.85 -12.40 -23.06
C LEU A 127 12.96 -12.87 -24.01
N GLY A 128 14.16 -12.28 -23.93
CA GLY A 128 15.34 -12.80 -24.61
C GLY A 128 15.85 -14.08 -23.94
N THR A 129 16.87 -14.73 -24.51
CA THR A 129 17.62 -15.78 -23.77
C THR A 129 18.55 -15.10 -22.76
N GLY A 130 18.67 -15.67 -21.56
CA GLY A 130 19.56 -15.12 -20.52
C GLY A 130 18.90 -15.00 -19.16
N SER A 131 19.45 -14.12 -18.32
CA SER A 131 18.95 -13.88 -16.96
C SER A 131 17.97 -12.71 -16.96
N HIS A 132 16.86 -12.90 -16.28
CA HIS A 132 15.76 -11.95 -16.13
C HIS A 132 15.41 -11.80 -14.66
N LYS A 133 14.81 -10.66 -14.31
CA LYS A 133 14.34 -10.40 -12.96
C LYS A 133 12.89 -9.99 -12.96
N ILE A 134 12.08 -10.67 -12.14
CA ILE A 134 10.73 -10.25 -11.81
C ILE A 134 10.73 -9.57 -10.44
N ARG A 135 10.03 -8.45 -10.34
CA ARG A 135 9.70 -7.79 -9.07
C ARG A 135 8.19 -7.69 -8.94
N VAL A 136 7.68 -8.12 -7.81
CA VAL A 136 6.25 -8.04 -7.48
C VAL A 136 6.09 -7.10 -6.31
N VAL A 137 5.25 -6.08 -6.46
CA VAL A 137 5.03 -5.02 -5.45
C VAL A 137 3.56 -5.05 -5.05
N THR A 138 3.28 -5.13 -3.75
CA THR A 138 1.92 -5.06 -3.20
C THR A 138 1.43 -3.61 -3.13
N GLY A 139 0.11 -3.42 -2.97
CA GLY A 139 -0.49 -2.08 -2.87
C GLY A 139 -0.05 -1.26 -1.65
N ASN A 140 0.47 -1.92 -0.61
CA ASN A 140 1.06 -1.25 0.56
C ASN A 140 2.60 -1.07 0.47
N GLY A 141 3.20 -1.39 -0.68
CA GLY A 141 4.60 -1.08 -0.98
C GLY A 141 5.62 -2.11 -0.50
N ILE A 142 5.19 -3.31 -0.11
CA ILE A 142 6.09 -4.44 0.14
C ILE A 142 6.37 -5.13 -1.20
N ASP A 143 7.63 -5.45 -1.45
CA ASP A 143 8.03 -6.11 -2.68
C ASP A 143 8.92 -7.32 -2.45
N ASP A 144 8.90 -8.22 -3.43
CA ASP A 144 9.85 -9.31 -3.53
C ASP A 144 10.42 -9.40 -4.95
N GLU A 145 11.67 -9.83 -5.04
CA GLU A 145 12.41 -9.98 -6.29
C GLU A 145 12.82 -11.42 -6.51
N PHE A 146 12.76 -11.84 -7.77
CA PHE A 146 13.18 -13.17 -8.15
C PHE A 146 13.91 -13.16 -9.48
N GLU A 147 15.09 -13.74 -9.48
CA GLU A 147 15.92 -13.90 -10.68
C GLU A 147 15.69 -15.28 -11.28
N PHE A 148 15.54 -15.33 -12.59
CA PHE A 148 15.32 -16.56 -13.34
C PHE A 148 16.06 -16.54 -14.66
N ARG A 149 16.25 -17.71 -15.25
CA ARG A 149 16.88 -17.85 -16.57
C ARG A 149 15.89 -18.38 -17.60
N ARG A 150 16.04 -17.90 -18.84
CA ARG A 150 15.36 -18.41 -20.04
C ARG A 150 16.36 -19.07 -20.97
#